data_AF-A0A7S0WLU6-F1
#
_entry.id   AF-A0A7S0WLU6-F1
#
_cell.length_a   1.000
_cell.length_b   1.000
_cell.length_c   1.000
_cell.angle_alpha   90.00
_cell.angle_beta   90.00
_cell.angle_gamma   90.00
#
_symmetry.space_group_name_H-M   'P 1'
#
loop_
_entity.id
_entity.type
_entity.pdbx_description
1 polymer ?
#
loop_
_entity_poly.entity_id
_entity_poly.type
_entity_poly.pdbx_seq_one_letter_code
_entity_poly.pdbx_strand_id
1 'polypeptide(L)'
;GDSDDLPQSRGGRAKSSRSQSQGNASADYAVRHQAAEQRRRARINERLDALRKLVPHDARSNTASFLEEVIRYILTLKDSVEKLEHALVDAQQQPVQQTAPAVGSKRRAEDPPQPEQPSQLTMLQAQLQAQQQQ
;
A
#
# COMPACT_ATOMS: atom_id res chain seq x y z
N GLY A 1 13.11 -6.76 97.04
CA GLY A 1 12.73 -7.31 95.74
C GLY A 1 12.69 -6.14 94.80
N ASP A 2 13.74 -5.80 94.07
CA ASP A 2 14.63 -6.65 93.25
C ASP A 2 13.83 -7.34 92.14
N SER A 3 13.81 -6.68 90.97
CA SER A 3 13.74 -7.25 89.62
C SER A 3 13.82 -6.10 88.61
N ASP A 4 15.04 -5.63 88.37
CA ASP A 4 15.48 -5.00 87.13
C ASP A 4 15.46 -6.07 86.02
N ASP A 5 14.66 -5.91 84.97
CA ASP A 5 14.75 -6.73 83.76
C ASP A 5 15.06 -5.84 82.55
N LEU A 6 16.36 -5.68 82.27
CA LEU A 6 16.85 -5.15 81.01
C LEU A 6 16.83 -6.25 79.94
N PRO A 7 16.32 -6.01 78.73
CA PRO A 7 16.52 -6.93 77.63
C PRO A 7 17.98 -6.85 77.15
N GLN A 8 18.73 -7.92 77.42
CA GLN A 8 20.09 -8.12 76.94
C GLN A 8 20.13 -8.27 75.41
N SER A 9 20.94 -7.42 74.80
CA SER A 9 21.46 -7.56 73.45
C SER A 9 22.10 -8.94 73.25
N ARG A 10 21.52 -9.75 72.36
CA ARG A 10 22.17 -10.93 71.79
C ARG A 10 21.99 -10.94 70.27
N GLY A 11 23.07 -10.59 69.59
CA GLY A 11 23.61 -11.37 68.48
C GLY A 11 22.83 -11.41 67.16
N GLY A 12 23.56 -11.14 66.07
CA GLY A 12 23.25 -11.76 64.78
C GLY A 12 22.62 -10.85 63.74
N ARG A 13 23.28 -9.74 63.43
CA ARG A 13 23.00 -8.96 62.22
C ARG A 13 23.56 -9.71 61.00
N ALA A 14 22.86 -10.73 60.50
CA ALA A 14 23.17 -11.35 59.20
C ALA A 14 22.10 -12.31 58.65
N LYS A 15 20.82 -11.92 58.48
CA LYS A 15 19.81 -12.57 57.59
C LYS A 15 18.75 -11.48 57.28
N SER A 16 18.36 -11.09 56.08
CA SER A 16 18.38 -11.69 54.74
C SER A 16 18.33 -10.59 53.67
N SER A 17 19.42 -10.34 52.94
CA SER A 17 19.38 -9.57 51.68
C SER A 17 18.87 -10.40 50.48
N ARG A 18 18.46 -11.66 50.73
CA ARG A 18 18.07 -12.60 49.68
C ARG A 18 16.64 -12.41 49.17
N SER A 19 15.77 -11.77 49.96
CA SER A 19 14.37 -11.47 49.59
C SER A 19 14.21 -10.19 48.75
N GLN A 20 15.16 -9.25 48.80
CA GLN A 20 15.14 -8.04 47.94
C GLN A 20 15.53 -8.34 46.49
N SER A 21 16.35 -9.36 46.25
CA SER A 21 16.83 -9.71 44.89
C SER A 21 15.72 -10.26 43.98
N GLN A 22 14.75 -11.01 44.52
CA GLN A 22 13.64 -11.58 43.74
C GLN A 22 12.58 -10.54 43.37
N GLY A 23 12.32 -9.56 44.23
CA GLY A 23 11.41 -8.44 43.93
C GLY A 23 11.99 -7.46 42.90
N ASN A 24 13.30 -7.25 42.91
CA ASN A 24 13.97 -6.42 41.90
C ASN A 24 14.03 -7.10 40.53
N ALA A 25 14.27 -8.41 40.46
CA ALA A 25 14.32 -9.12 39.19
C ALA A 25 12.97 -9.13 38.44
N SER A 26 11.85 -9.22 39.17
CA SER A 26 10.50 -9.15 38.57
C SER A 26 10.13 -7.72 38.15
N ALA A 27 10.53 -6.72 38.92
CA ALA A 27 10.39 -5.32 38.54
C ALA A 27 11.24 -4.97 37.30
N ASP A 28 12.50 -5.40 37.25
CA ASP A 28 13.40 -5.21 36.12
C ASP A 28 12.86 -5.87 34.84
N TYR A 29 12.29 -7.07 34.97
CA TYR A 29 11.62 -7.74 33.86
C TYR A 29 10.40 -6.95 33.38
N ALA A 30 9.54 -6.49 34.30
CA ALA A 30 8.37 -5.69 33.96
C ALA A 30 8.76 -4.38 33.25
N VAL A 31 9.80 -3.69 33.71
CA VAL A 31 10.31 -2.46 33.08
C VAL A 31 10.83 -2.75 31.67
N ARG A 32 11.59 -3.83 31.47
CA ARG A 32 12.06 -4.23 30.13
C ARG A 32 10.91 -4.58 29.19
N HIS A 33 9.91 -5.30 29.70
CA HIS A 33 8.72 -5.65 28.93
C HIS A 33 7.93 -4.39 28.53
N GLN A 34 7.71 -3.46 29.46
CA GLN A 34 7.06 -2.18 29.17
C GLN A 34 7.86 -1.36 28.15
N ALA A 35 9.18 -1.28 28.28
CA ALA A 35 10.04 -0.59 27.32
C ALA A 35 9.98 -1.24 25.93
N ALA A 36 9.94 -2.57 25.84
CA ALA A 36 9.79 -3.29 24.59
C ALA A 36 8.44 -2.98 23.92
N GLU A 37 7.35 -3.00 24.68
CA GLU A 37 6.01 -2.67 24.18
C GLU A 37 5.90 -1.19 23.77
N GLN A 38 6.53 -0.26 24.50
CA GLN A 38 6.59 1.14 24.11
C GLN A 38 7.30 1.33 22.76
N ARG A 39 8.42 0.64 22.54
CA ARG A 39 9.12 0.65 21.24
C ARG A 39 8.26 0.07 20.13
N ARG A 40 7.51 -1.01 20.40
CA ARG A 40 6.56 -1.59 19.45
C ARG A 40 5.47 -0.58 19.08
N ARG A 41 4.85 0.07 20.07
CA ARG A 41 3.82 1.11 19.85
C ARG A 41 4.36 2.29 19.06
N ALA A 42 5.57 2.77 19.38
CA ALA A 42 6.21 3.87 18.65
C ALA A 42 6.37 3.53 17.16
N ARG A 43 6.88 2.33 16.83
CA ARG A 43 7.02 1.87 15.43
C ARG A 43 5.68 1.75 14.72
N ILE A 44 4.62 1.29 15.41
CA ILE A 44 3.28 1.20 14.83
C ILE A 44 2.74 2.59 14.51
N ASN A 45 2.87 3.54 15.45
CA ASN A 45 2.39 4.90 15.27
C ASN A 45 3.15 5.64 14.16
N GLU A 46 4.47 5.46 14.07
CA GLU A 46 5.27 6.01 12.98
C GLU A 46 4.77 5.57 11.60
N ARG A 47 4.50 4.26 11.44
CA ARG A 47 3.93 3.71 10.21
C ARG A 47 2.51 4.24 9.95
N LEU A 48 1.71 4.38 11.00
CA LEU A 48 0.35 4.91 10.88
C LEU A 48 0.36 6.39 10.45
N ASP A 49 1.28 7.18 10.97
CA ASP A 49 1.45 8.59 10.60
C ASP A 49 2.00 8.75 9.18
N ALA A 50 2.91 7.87 8.76
CA ALA A 50 3.34 7.81 7.36
C ALA A 50 2.16 7.48 6.44
N LEU A 51 1.33 6.49 6.81
CA LEU A 51 0.15 6.10 6.04
C LEU A 51 -0.88 7.25 5.93
N ARG A 52 -1.10 8.01 7.01
CA ARG A 52 -1.96 9.21 6.99
C ARG A 52 -1.54 10.24 5.96
N LYS A 53 -0.23 10.41 5.72
CA LYS A 53 0.27 11.38 4.72
C LYS A 53 -0.02 10.95 3.28
N LEU A 54 -0.26 9.67 3.03
CA LEU A 54 -0.47 9.11 1.70
C LEU A 54 -1.96 9.01 1.34
N VAL A 55 -2.82 8.82 2.33
CA VAL A 55 -4.25 8.56 2.11
C VAL A 55 -5.07 9.82 2.41
N PRO A 56 -5.92 10.29 1.49
CA PRO A 56 -6.88 11.35 1.77
C PRO A 56 -7.79 10.96 2.94
N HIS A 57 -7.80 11.76 4.02
CA HIS A 57 -8.60 11.49 5.21
C HIS A 57 -8.97 12.78 5.95
N ASP A 58 -10.01 12.72 6.79
CA ASP A 58 -10.33 13.80 7.72
C ASP A 58 -9.36 13.78 8.92
N ALA A 59 -8.85 14.95 9.30
CA ALA A 59 -7.94 15.14 10.43
C ALA A 59 -8.51 14.65 11.77
N ARG A 60 -9.84 14.57 11.92
CA ARG A 60 -10.53 14.08 13.12
C ARG A 60 -11.01 12.63 12.98
N SER A 61 -10.65 11.92 11.91
CA SER A 61 -11.03 10.52 11.76
C SER A 61 -10.40 9.65 12.85
N ASN A 62 -11.23 8.82 13.49
CA ASN A 62 -10.73 7.82 14.43
C ASN A 62 -10.00 6.70 13.65
N THR A 63 -9.21 5.87 14.34
CA THR A 63 -8.40 4.84 13.70
C THR A 63 -9.21 3.83 12.88
N ALA A 64 -10.40 3.43 13.33
CA ALA A 64 -11.22 2.46 12.60
C ALA A 64 -11.73 3.06 11.28
N SER A 65 -12.30 4.27 11.34
CA SER A 65 -12.77 4.98 10.16
C SER A 65 -11.62 5.28 9.19
N PHE A 66 -10.44 5.68 9.70
CA PHE A 66 -9.26 5.90 8.86
C PHE A 66 -8.84 4.63 8.10
N LEU A 67 -8.84 3.47 8.78
CA LEU A 67 -8.47 2.20 8.13
C LEU A 67 -9.48 1.78 7.06
N GLU A 68 -10.76 2.10 7.22
CA GLU A 68 -11.77 1.90 6.18
C GLU A 68 -11.51 2.77 4.94
N GLU A 69 -11.18 4.06 5.14
CA GLU A 69 -10.80 4.96 4.05
C GLU A 69 -9.54 4.49 3.31
N VAL A 70 -8.55 3.94 4.03
CA VAL A 70 -7.34 3.36 3.43
C VAL A 70 -7.70 2.21 2.49
N ILE A 71 -8.55 1.28 2.94
CA ILE A 71 -8.97 0.15 2.11
C ILE A 71 -9.69 0.66 0.86
N ARG A 72 -10.61 1.62 1.02
CA ARG A 72 -11.35 2.21 -0.09
C ARG A 72 -10.41 2.87 -1.11
N TYR A 73 -9.46 3.68 -0.63
CA TYR A 73 -8.50 4.38 -1.49
C TYR A 73 -7.64 3.39 -2.31
N ILE A 74 -7.17 2.31 -1.69
CA ILE A 74 -6.40 1.27 -2.40
C ILE A 74 -7.26 0.58 -3.49
N LEU A 75 -8.53 0.29 -3.20
CA LEU A 75 -9.43 -0.30 -4.18
C LEU A 75 -9.68 0.64 -5.36
N THR A 76 -9.90 1.94 -5.10
CA THR A 76 -10.06 2.95 -6.15
C THR A 76 -8.80 3.10 -7.01
N LEU A 77 -7.61 3.07 -6.38
CA LEU A 77 -6.35 3.11 -7.14
C LEU A 77 -6.20 1.90 -8.05
N LYS A 78 -6.54 0.70 -7.59
CA LYS A 78 -6.51 -0.51 -8.41
C LYS A 78 -7.46 -0.43 -9.61
N ASP A 79 -8.71 -0.03 -9.36
CA ASP A 79 -9.72 0.17 -10.42
C ASP A 79 -9.29 1.26 -11.43
N SER A 80 -8.64 2.33 -10.96
CA SER A 80 -8.13 3.38 -11.84
C SER A 80 -7.00 2.89 -12.74
N VAL A 81 -6.07 2.08 -12.20
CA VAL A 81 -4.98 1.47 -12.99
C VAL A 81 -5.54 0.53 -14.04
N GLU A 82 -6.46 -0.37 -13.67
CA GLU A 82 -7.10 -1.30 -14.61
C GLU A 82 -7.80 -0.55 -15.75
N LYS A 83 -8.58 0.50 -15.43
CA LYS A 83 -9.24 1.34 -16.44
C LYS A 83 -8.25 2.02 -17.38
N LEU A 84 -7.12 2.51 -16.86
CA LEU A 84 -6.09 3.15 -17.69
C LEU A 84 -5.39 2.14 -18.60
N GLU A 85 -5.13 0.93 -18.11
CA GLU A 85 -4.57 -0.17 -18.90
C GLU A 85 -5.53 -0.59 -20.03
N HIS A 86 -6.81 -0.75 -19.73
CA HIS A 86 -7.84 -1.02 -20.74
C HIS A 86 -7.97 0.12 -21.76
N ALA A 87 -8.01 1.37 -21.31
CA ALA A 87 -8.09 2.51 -22.21
C ALA A 87 -6.88 2.62 -23.16
N LEU A 88 -5.69 2.25 -22.69
CA LEU A 88 -4.49 2.19 -23.53
C LEU A 88 -4.60 1.11 -24.61
N VAL A 89 -5.13 -0.05 -24.25
CA VAL A 89 -5.38 -1.17 -25.18
C VAL A 89 -6.46 -0.80 -26.20
N ASP A 90 -7.55 -0.17 -25.76
CA ASP A 90 -8.63 0.30 -26.64
C ASP A 90 -8.15 1.39 -27.60
N ALA A 91 -7.27 2.29 -27.13
CA ALA A 91 -6.64 3.31 -27.98
C ALA A 91 -5.71 2.70 -29.05
N GLN A 92 -5.09 1.54 -28.76
CA GLN A 92 -4.29 0.79 -29.73
C GLN A 92 -5.14 -0.07 -30.69
N GLN A 93 -6.38 -0.38 -30.31
CA GLN A 93 -7.32 -1.18 -31.11
C GLN A 93 -8.26 -0.35 -31.99
N GLN A 94 -8.26 0.99 -31.91
CA GLN A 94 -9.04 1.79 -32.83
C GLN A 94 -8.53 1.57 -34.26
N PRO A 95 -9.34 0.95 -35.15
CA PRO A 95 -9.10 1.08 -36.56
C PRO A 95 -9.33 2.55 -36.88
N VAL A 96 -8.41 3.17 -37.61
CA VAL A 96 -8.62 4.45 -38.29
C VAL A 96 -9.80 4.31 -39.26
N GLN A 97 -11.03 4.27 -38.76
CA GLN A 97 -12.22 4.46 -39.58
C GLN A 97 -12.26 5.93 -39.92
N GLN A 98 -11.86 6.21 -41.16
CA GLN A 98 -11.97 7.51 -41.81
C GLN A 98 -13.40 8.04 -41.59
N THR A 99 -13.54 9.04 -40.73
CA THR A 99 -14.74 9.86 -40.70
C THR A 99 -14.64 10.86 -41.84
N ALA A 100 -15.14 10.47 -43.01
CA ALA A 100 -15.49 11.46 -44.03
C ALA A 100 -16.94 11.92 -43.74
N PRO A 101 -17.19 13.22 -43.53
CA PRO A 101 -18.55 13.71 -43.36
C PRO A 101 -19.28 13.60 -44.70
N ALA A 102 -20.44 12.97 -44.68
CA ALA A 102 -21.40 13.02 -45.77
C ALA A 102 -21.87 14.47 -45.95
N VAL A 103 -21.31 15.18 -46.93
CA VAL A 103 -21.91 16.39 -47.48
C VAL A 103 -22.17 16.16 -48.96
N GLY A 104 -23.42 15.82 -49.26
CA GLY A 104 -23.91 15.76 -50.62
C GLY A 104 -23.91 17.15 -51.25
N SER A 105 -23.30 17.27 -52.43
CA SER A 105 -23.65 18.29 -53.42
C SER A 105 -23.14 17.92 -54.81
N LYS A 106 -24.09 17.46 -55.63
CA LYS A 106 -24.23 17.71 -57.08
C LYS A 106 -22.99 17.57 -57.99
N ARG A 107 -23.04 16.51 -58.81
CA ARG A 107 -22.72 16.42 -60.25
C ARG A 107 -21.37 17.00 -60.71
N ARG A 108 -20.47 16.13 -61.19
CA ARG A 108 -19.78 16.20 -62.52
C ARG A 108 -18.55 15.27 -62.57
N ALA A 109 -18.57 14.38 -63.57
CA ALA A 109 -17.47 13.60 -64.17
C ALA A 109 -16.53 12.79 -63.25
N GLU A 110 -16.49 11.47 -63.49
CA GLU A 110 -15.56 10.53 -62.87
C GLU A 110 -14.10 10.85 -63.19
N ASP A 111 -13.28 10.88 -62.14
CA ASP A 111 -11.81 10.84 -62.17
C ASP A 111 -11.41 9.43 -61.67
N PRO A 112 -10.50 8.70 -62.33
CA PRO A 112 -10.19 7.32 -61.96
C PRO A 112 -9.53 7.25 -60.57
N PRO A 113 -9.83 6.23 -59.76
CA PRO A 113 -9.28 6.10 -58.41
C PRO A 113 -7.77 5.87 -58.49
N GLN A 114 -7.00 6.73 -57.83
CA GLN A 114 -5.56 6.54 -57.67
C GLN A 114 -5.30 5.26 -56.84
N PRO A 115 -4.29 4.44 -57.19
CA PRO A 115 -3.94 3.27 -56.41
C PRO A 115 -3.28 3.72 -55.10
N GLU A 116 -4.03 3.65 -54.00
CA GLU A 116 -3.48 3.81 -52.65
C GLU A 116 -2.45 2.70 -52.41
N GLN A 117 -1.19 3.08 -52.25
CA GLN A 117 -0.10 2.15 -51.94
C GLN A 117 -0.40 1.48 -50.59
N PRO A 118 -0.38 0.14 -50.49
CA PRO A 118 -0.65 -0.54 -49.22
C PRO A 118 0.41 -0.16 -48.19
N SER A 119 -0.03 0.15 -46.97
CA SER A 119 0.84 0.43 -45.83
C SER A 119 1.88 -0.68 -45.63
N GLN A 120 3.07 -0.33 -45.15
CA GLN A 120 4.18 -1.27 -44.95
C GLN A 120 3.78 -2.49 -44.09
N LEU A 121 2.88 -2.28 -43.11
CA LEU A 121 2.34 -3.36 -42.28
C LEU A 121 1.56 -4.39 -43.11
N THR A 122 0.73 -3.93 -44.06
CA THR A 122 -0.09 -4.78 -44.94
C THR A 122 0.79 -5.61 -45.86
N MET A 123 1.86 -5.00 -46.40
CA MET A 123 2.83 -5.73 -47.20
C MET A 123 3.56 -6.81 -46.39
N LEU A 124 4.01 -6.48 -45.16
CA LEU A 124 4.69 -7.45 -44.30
C LEU A 124 3.76 -8.62 -43.92
N GLN A 125 2.49 -8.33 -43.64
CA GLN A 125 1.51 -9.35 -43.29
C GLN A 125 1.18 -10.26 -44.47
N ALA A 126 1.05 -9.70 -45.69
CA ALA A 126 0.85 -10.49 -46.91
C ALA A 126 2.05 -11.40 -47.21
N GLN A 127 3.28 -10.90 -47.00
CA GLN A 127 4.49 -11.69 -47.22
C GLN A 127 4.61 -12.84 -46.21
N LEU A 128 4.20 -12.63 -44.95
CA LEU A 128 4.17 -13.67 -43.94
C LEU A 128 3.09 -14.73 -44.22
N GLN A 129 1.94 -14.32 -44.76
CA GLN A 129 0.89 -15.26 -45.19
C GLN A 129 1.34 -16.10 -46.39
N ALA A 130 2.04 -15.51 -47.36
CA ALA A 130 2.55 -16.23 -48.52
C ALA A 130 3.59 -17.30 -48.12
N GLN A 131 4.45 -17.01 -47.14
CA GLN A 131 5.42 -17.97 -46.62
C GLN A 131 4.79 -19.17 -45.90
N GLN A 132 3.58 -19.02 -45.35
CA GLN A 132 2.87 -20.13 -44.67
C GLN A 132 2.10 -21.05 -45.62
N GLN A 133 2.00 -20.69 -46.90
CA GLN A 133 1.32 -21.49 -47.92
C GLN A 133 2.29 -22.33 -48.78
N GLN A 134 3.58 -22.33 -48.43
CA GLN A 134 4.62 -23.21 -49.01
C GLN A 134 5.09 -24.21 -47.96
#